data_AF-A0A9E5MUE8-F1
#
_entry.id   AF-A0A9E5MUE8-F1
#
_cell.length_a   1.000
_cell.length_b   1.000
_cell.length_c   1.000
_cell.angle_alpha   90.00
_cell.angle_beta   90.00
_cell.angle_gamma   90.00
#
_symmetry.space_group_name_H-M   'P 1'
#
loop_
_entity.id
_entity.type
_entity.pdbx_description
1 polymer ?
#
loop_
_entity_poly.entity_id
_entity_poly.type
_entity_poly.pdbx_seq_one_letter_code
_entity_poly.pdbx_strand_id
1 'polypeptide(L)' 'MAEVAQELLSVSLEKEMQQSYLDYAMSVIVGRALPDVRDGLKPVHRRVLYAMRELG' A
#
# COMPACT_ATOMS: atom_id res chain seq x y z
N MET A 1 -6.05 -11.97 38.23
CA MET A 1 -6.25 -11.95 36.77
C MET A 1 -5.78 -10.59 36.31
N ALA A 2 -4.54 -10.51 35.81
CA ALA A 2 -3.87 -9.24 35.57
C ALA A 2 -4.55 -8.48 34.43
N GLU A 3 -4.94 -7.24 34.71
CA GLU A 3 -5.39 -6.24 33.74
C GLU A 3 -4.35 -6.09 32.62
N VAL A 4 -4.67 -6.59 31.44
CA VAL A 4 -4.06 -6.10 30.20
C VAL A 4 -4.87 -4.87 29.79
N ALA A 5 -4.64 -3.76 30.49
CA ALA A 5 -5.08 -2.46 29.98
C ALA A 5 -4.20 -2.14 28.78
N GLN A 6 -4.66 -2.53 27.59
CA GLN A 6 -4.09 -2.06 26.34
C GLN A 6 -4.15 -0.53 26.39
N GLU A 7 -3.00 0.16 26.36
CA GLU A 7 -2.97 1.62 26.34
C GLU A 7 -3.78 2.11 25.13
N LEU A 8 -5.01 2.57 25.40
CA LEU A 8 -5.88 3.14 24.39
C LEU A 8 -5.34 4.52 24.04
N LEU A 9 -4.49 4.58 23.02
CA LEU A 9 -4.06 5.84 22.43
C LEU A 9 -5.29 6.51 21.82
N SER A 10 -5.72 7.61 22.43
CA SER A 10 -6.78 8.43 21.84
C SER A 10 -6.21 9.16 20.62
N VAL A 11 -6.80 8.88 19.45
CA VAL A 11 -6.46 9.54 18.18
C VAL A 11 -7.68 10.32 17.70
N SER A 12 -7.46 11.53 17.19
CA SER A 12 -8.52 12.29 16.52
C SER A 12 -8.98 11.56 15.26
N LEU A 13 -10.27 11.28 15.15
CA LEU A 13 -10.87 10.63 13.98
C LEU A 13 -10.57 11.40 12.69
N GLU A 14 -10.69 12.73 12.72
CA GLU A 14 -10.43 13.59 11.55
C GLU A 14 -8.99 13.42 11.05
N LYS A 15 -8.03 13.45 11.98
CA LYS A 15 -6.60 13.27 11.66
C LYS A 15 -6.32 11.88 11.10
N GLU A 16 -6.90 10.85 11.72
CA GLU A 16 -6.72 9.47 11.28
C GLU A 16 -7.32 9.23 9.89
N MET A 17 -8.52 9.74 9.64
CA MET A 17 -9.17 9.62 8.34
C MET A 17 -8.37 10.32 7.24
N GLN A 18 -7.87 11.53 7.49
CA GLN A 18 -7.05 12.25 6.53
C GLN A 18 -5.75 11.49 6.22
N GLN A 19 -5.08 10.98 7.25
CA GLN A 19 -3.82 10.25 7.11
C GLN A 19 -4.04 8.95 6.32
N SER A 20 -4.99 8.11 6.77
CA SER A 20 -5.34 6.86 6.12
C SER A 20 -5.76 7.05 4.65
N TYR A 21 -6.51 8.12 4.36
CA TYR A 21 -6.91 8.44 2.99
C TYR A 21 -5.69 8.79 2.13
N LEU A 22 -4.80 9.65 2.62
CA LEU A 22 -3.59 10.05 1.90
C LEU A 22 -2.65 8.86 1.67
N ASP A 23 -2.45 8.02 2.68
CA ASP A 23 -1.60 6.83 2.58
C ASP A 23 -2.15 5.84 1.55
N TYR A 24 -3.45 5.59 1.59
CA TYR A 24 -4.09 4.74 0.60
C TYR A 24 -3.99 5.34 -0.81
N ALA A 25 -4.32 6.63 -0.97
CA ALA A 25 -4.28 7.33 -2.25
C ALA A 25 -2.87 7.27 -2.87
N MET A 26 -1.83 7.57 -2.08
CA MET A 26 -0.45 7.49 -2.53
C MET A 26 -0.04 6.07 -2.90
N SER A 27 -0.44 5.06 -2.11
CA SER A 27 -0.17 3.65 -2.44
C SER A 27 -0.81 3.23 -3.77
N VAL A 28 -2.00 3.74 -4.07
CA VAL A 28 -2.71 3.44 -5.32
C VAL A 28 -2.03 4.13 -6.49
N ILE A 29 -1.73 5.43 -6.36
CA ILE A 29 -1.13 6.21 -7.45
C ILE A 29 0.21 5.60 -7.87
N VAL A 30 1.11 5.36 -6.91
CA VAL A 30 2.49 4.92 -7.18
C VAL A 30 2.57 3.39 -7.37
N GLY A 31 1.86 2.63 -6.54
CA GLY A 31 2.04 1.18 -6.45
C GLY A 31 1.07 0.36 -7.28
N ARG A 32 0.09 0.97 -7.94
CA ARG A 32 -0.99 0.23 -8.61
C ARG A 32 -1.48 0.84 -9.93
N ALA A 33 -1.79 2.14 -9.92
CA ALA A 33 -2.58 2.76 -10.98
C ALA A 33 -1.72 3.25 -12.15
N LEU A 34 -0.66 4.02 -11.87
CA LEU A 34 0.18 4.61 -12.90
C LEU A 34 1.29 3.65 -13.35
N PRO A 35 1.55 3.54 -14.67
CA PRO A 35 2.70 2.80 -15.19
C PRO A 35 4.00 3.60 -15.01
N ASP A 36 5.12 2.89 -14.98
CA ASP A 36 6.44 3.52 -14.97
C ASP A 36 6.79 4.07 -16.37
N VAL A 37 7.40 5.24 -16.43
CA VAL A 37 7.74 5.90 -17.72
C VAL A 37 8.82 5.16 -18.51
N ARG A 38 9.65 4.36 -17.85
CA ARG A 38 10.79 3.67 -18.47
C ARG A 38 10.35 2.50 -19.34
N ASP A 39 9.31 1.79 -18.91
CA ASP A 39 8.83 0.56 -19.55
C ASP A 39 7.34 0.58 -19.91
N GLY A 40 6.58 1.57 -19.43
CA GLY A 40 5.13 1.65 -19.62
C GLY A 40 4.35 0.58 -18.85
N LEU A 41 4.98 -0.18 -17.96
CA LEU A 41 4.38 -1.32 -17.28
C LEU A 41 3.89 -0.97 -15.88
N LYS A 42 2.69 -1.47 -15.57
CA LYS A 42 2.18 -1.52 -14.19
C LYS A 42 2.91 -2.59 -13.38
N PRO A 43 2.96 -2.48 -12.04
CA PRO A 43 3.65 -3.46 -11.18
C PRO A 43 3.17 -4.91 -11.38
N VAL A 44 1.90 -5.13 -11.71
CA VAL A 44 1.37 -6.49 -11.98
C VAL A 44 2.00 -7.13 -13.22
N HIS A 45 2.17 -6.37 -14.31
CA HIS A 45 2.77 -6.89 -15.54
C HIS A 45 4.22 -7.31 -15.30
N ARG A 46 4.99 -6.47 -14.58
CA ARG A 46 6.39 -6.75 -14.26
C ARG A 46 6.54 -8.04 -13.45
N ARG A 47 5.66 -8.29 -12.48
CA ARG A 47 5.65 -9.53 -11.68
C ARG A 47 5.32 -10.76 -12.53
N VAL A 48 4.32 -10.67 -13.41
CA VAL A 48 3.94 -11.78 -14.29
C VAL A 48 5.08 -12.12 -15.25
N LEU A 49 5.63 -11.13 -15.95
CA LEU A 49 6.74 -11.34 -16.89
C LEU A 49 7.99 -11.89 -16.20
N TYR A 50 8.29 -11.41 -14.99
CA TYR A 50 9.38 -11.94 -14.18
C TYR A 50 9.13 -13.43 -13.85
N ALA A 51 7.96 -13.78 -13.34
CA ALA A 51 7.64 -15.17 -12.98
C ALA A 51 7.68 -16.11 -14.20
N MET A 52 7.17 -15.67 -15.35
CA MET A 52 7.26 -16.43 -16.60
C MET A 52 8.70 -16.72 -17.02
N ARG A 53 9.61 -15.76 -16.80
CA ARG A 53 11.03 -15.94 -17.11
C ARG A 53 11.71 -16.94 -16.18
N GLU A 54 11.34 -16.98 -14.89
CA GLU A 54 11.96 -17.90 -13.91
C GLU A 54 11.45 -19.35 -14.03
N LEU A 55 10.30 -19.56 -14.69
CA LEU A 55 9.73 -20.90 -14.92
C LEU A 55 10.27 -21.60 -16.17
N GLY A 56 10.90 -20.85 -17.08
CA GLY A 56 11.52 -21.38 -18.31
C GLY A 56 12.98 -21.76 -18.09
#